data_AF-A0A954FW58-F1
#
_entry.id   AF-A0A954FW58-F1
#
_cell.length_a   1.000
_cell.length_b   1.000
_cell.length_c   1.000
_cell.angle_alpha   90.00
_cell.angle_beta   90.00
_cell.angle_gamma   90.00
#
_symmetry.space_group_name_H-M   'P 1'
#
loop_
_entity.id
_entity.type
_entity.pdbx_description
1 polymer ?
#
loop_
_entity_poly.entity_id
_entity_poly.type
_entity_poly.pdbx_seq_one_letter_code
_entity_poly.pdbx_strand_id
1 'polypeptide(L)'
;MSQTAEFWGWPWYKKLLSILLSPFMLLLALFVLPLMLAVCLYAACCNFGGEWLFYLSMWNDGRTLSRHKLRRRLDAGENGTLIIESPTMGWGFTHAWWTPDDVKTLSPVEKQGDDVYWEQVLDLMEEDQPHPWDEWCWKEYVSPHQGKAFLLKVWSGKKYERWFERHFPSVAIIESSSAIARQQELEALQETR
;
A
#
# COMPACT_ATOMS: atom_id res chain seq x y z
N MET A 1 -2.68 37.07 -17.54
CA MET A 1 -1.85 38.21 -17.08
C MET A 1 -0.46 37.66 -16.79
N SER A 2 0.58 38.21 -17.43
CA SER A 2 1.91 37.60 -17.48
C SER A 2 2.73 37.90 -16.23
N GLN A 3 3.24 36.87 -15.56
CA GLN A 3 4.08 36.98 -14.35
C GLN A 3 5.32 37.89 -14.53
N THR A 4 5.73 38.14 -15.77
CA THR A 4 6.79 39.10 -16.09
C THR A 4 6.44 40.55 -15.74
N ALA A 5 5.15 40.94 -15.76
CA ALA A 5 4.73 42.31 -15.45
C ALA A 5 4.93 42.67 -13.97
N GLU A 6 4.90 41.69 -13.06
CA GLU A 6 5.05 41.92 -11.61
C GLU A 6 6.49 42.20 -11.21
N PHE A 7 7.47 41.53 -11.82
CA PHE A 7 8.89 41.75 -11.50
C PHE A 7 9.33 43.19 -11.82
N TRP A 8 8.85 43.74 -12.94
CA TRP A 8 9.21 45.10 -13.34
C TRP A 8 8.67 46.17 -12.38
N GLY A 9 7.54 45.92 -11.69
CA GLY A 9 6.94 46.80 -10.69
C GLY A 9 7.62 46.79 -9.32
N TRP A 10 8.60 45.91 -9.07
CA TRP A 10 9.25 45.83 -7.76
C TRP A 10 10.21 47.01 -7.49
N PRO A 11 10.30 47.48 -6.22
CA PRO A 11 11.35 48.40 -5.80
C PRO A 11 12.75 47.88 -6.13
N TRP A 12 13.66 48.79 -6.52
CA TRP A 12 14.99 48.45 -7.04
C TRP A 12 15.83 47.58 -6.07
N TYR A 13 15.70 47.77 -4.76
CA TYR A 13 16.46 47.01 -3.76
C TYR A 13 16.04 45.54 -3.68
N LYS A 14 14.76 45.21 -3.96
CA LYS A 14 14.29 43.80 -4.01
C LYS A 14 14.86 43.07 -5.22
N LYS A 15 14.99 43.76 -6.37
CA LYS A 15 15.61 43.21 -7.58
C LYS A 15 17.09 42.91 -7.33
N LEU A 16 17.82 43.86 -6.74
CA LEU A 16 19.22 43.71 -6.38
C LEU A 16 19.42 42.55 -5.38
N LEU A 17 18.58 42.47 -4.35
CA LEU A 17 18.60 41.36 -3.39
C LEU A 17 18.31 40.00 -4.07
N SER A 18 17.34 39.93 -4.98
CA SER A 18 17.03 38.71 -5.72
C SER A 18 18.18 38.25 -6.61
N ILE A 19 18.84 39.18 -7.31
CA ILE A 19 20.03 38.89 -8.12
C ILE A 19 21.18 38.42 -7.22
N LEU A 20 21.37 39.06 -6.06
CA LEU A 20 22.40 38.72 -5.09
C LEU A 20 22.17 37.32 -4.46
N LEU A 21 20.92 36.96 -4.17
CA LEU A 21 20.56 35.67 -3.57
C LEU A 21 20.41 34.54 -4.60
N SER A 22 20.17 34.86 -5.88
CA SER A 22 20.03 33.88 -6.96
C SER A 22 21.16 32.85 -7.03
N PRO A 23 22.46 33.20 -7.00
CA PRO A 23 23.53 32.20 -7.02
C PRO A 23 23.50 31.28 -5.80
N PHE A 24 23.10 31.77 -4.63
CA PHE A 24 22.95 30.95 -3.43
C PHE A 24 21.79 29.96 -3.56
N MET A 25 20.65 30.40 -4.11
CA MET A 25 19.51 29.51 -4.36
C MET A 25 19.82 28.45 -5.43
N LEU A 26 20.57 28.83 -6.48
CA LEU A 26 21.04 27.88 -7.49
C LEU A 26 21.99 26.85 -6.89
N LEU A 27 22.92 27.29 -6.06
CA LEU A 27 23.85 26.40 -5.35
C LEU A 27 23.08 25.47 -4.40
N LEU A 28 22.13 25.99 -3.62
CA LEU A 28 21.27 25.19 -2.77
C LEU A 28 20.51 24.13 -3.57
N ALA A 29 19.87 24.51 -4.69
CA ALA A 29 19.16 23.57 -5.55
C ALA A 29 20.10 22.51 -6.15
N LEU A 30 21.32 22.89 -6.52
CA LEU A 30 22.33 21.98 -7.06
C LEU A 30 22.76 20.90 -6.05
N PHE A 31 22.68 21.16 -4.75
CA PHE A 31 22.99 20.16 -3.71
C PHE A 31 21.75 19.42 -3.20
N VAL A 32 20.65 20.15 -2.97
CA VAL A 32 19.42 19.59 -2.40
C VAL A 32 18.71 18.66 -3.39
N LEU A 33 18.62 19.03 -4.67
CA LEU A 33 17.91 18.20 -5.66
C LEU A 33 18.57 16.83 -5.87
N PRO A 34 19.91 16.72 -6.06
CA PRO A 34 20.55 15.40 -6.16
C PRO A 34 20.45 14.60 -4.87
N LEU A 35 20.54 15.24 -3.70
CA LEU A 35 20.36 14.58 -2.42
C LEU A 35 18.95 14.00 -2.29
N MET A 36 17.92 14.80 -2.58
CA MET A 36 16.52 14.35 -2.60
C MET A 36 16.32 13.21 -3.59
N LEU A 37 16.89 13.31 -4.79
CA LEU A 37 16.83 12.24 -5.78
C LEU A 37 17.49 10.96 -5.28
N ALA A 38 18.66 11.06 -4.64
CA ALA A 38 19.35 9.90 -4.07
C ALA A 38 18.52 9.24 -2.96
N VAL A 39 17.90 10.02 -2.08
CA VAL A 39 16.99 9.53 -1.03
C VAL A 39 15.78 8.84 -1.64
N CYS A 40 15.14 9.44 -2.65
CA CYS A 40 14.00 8.84 -3.35
C CYS A 40 14.39 7.53 -4.05
N LEU A 41 15.54 7.49 -4.72
CA LEU A 41 16.05 6.28 -5.38
C LEU A 41 16.37 5.19 -4.35
N TYR A 42 16.99 5.53 -3.23
CA TYR A 42 17.27 4.61 -2.15
C TYR A 42 15.97 4.03 -1.58
N ALA A 43 15.00 4.88 -1.23
CA ALA A 43 13.70 4.44 -0.74
C ALA A 43 12.96 3.56 -1.75
N ALA A 44 12.98 3.91 -3.04
CA ALA A 44 12.40 3.09 -4.10
C ALA A 44 13.08 1.72 -4.16
N CYS A 45 14.42 1.65 -4.21
CA CYS A 45 15.17 0.40 -4.23
C CYS A 45 14.89 -0.48 -3.02
N CYS A 46 14.84 0.09 -1.81
CA CYS A 46 14.52 -0.63 -0.58
C CYS A 46 13.09 -1.20 -0.61
N ASN A 47 12.11 -0.40 -1.01
CA ASN A 47 10.73 -0.86 -1.16
C ASN A 47 10.63 -1.97 -2.22
N PHE A 48 11.27 -1.76 -3.38
CA PHE A 48 11.27 -2.75 -4.46
C PHE A 48 11.90 -4.07 -4.05
N GLY A 49 13.05 -4.00 -3.37
CA GLY A 49 13.75 -5.18 -2.86
C GLY A 49 12.96 -5.91 -1.78
N GLY A 50 12.39 -5.19 -0.81
CA GLY A 50 11.61 -5.78 0.28
C GLY A 50 10.40 -6.56 -0.22
N GLU A 51 9.65 -5.97 -1.15
CA GLU A 51 8.47 -6.58 -1.77
C GLU A 51 8.81 -7.75 -2.70
N TRP A 52 9.95 -7.67 -3.40
CA TRP A 52 10.46 -8.80 -4.18
C TRP A 52 10.82 -9.98 -3.29
N LEU A 53 11.52 -9.73 -2.18
CA LEU A 53 11.86 -10.75 -1.19
C LEU A 53 10.60 -11.34 -0.55
N PHE A 54 9.62 -10.50 -0.24
CA PHE A 54 8.32 -10.94 0.26
C PHE A 54 7.61 -11.87 -0.74
N TYR A 55 7.51 -11.48 -2.02
CA TYR A 55 6.96 -12.34 -3.06
C TYR A 55 7.70 -13.68 -3.16
N LEU A 56 9.04 -13.65 -3.12
CA LEU A 56 9.85 -14.88 -3.18
C LEU A 56 9.62 -15.78 -1.96
N SER A 57 9.44 -15.20 -0.77
CA SER A 57 9.06 -15.97 0.44
C SER A 57 7.74 -16.68 0.21
N MET A 58 6.70 -15.95 -0.19
CA MET A 58 5.38 -16.54 -0.46
C MET A 58 5.42 -17.58 -1.58
N TRP A 59 6.26 -17.38 -2.59
CA TRP A 59 6.47 -18.33 -3.67
C TRP A 59 7.09 -19.64 -3.15
N ASN A 60 8.15 -19.53 -2.35
CA ASN A 60 8.83 -20.68 -1.75
C ASN A 60 7.90 -21.48 -0.83
N ASP A 61 7.01 -20.80 -0.12
CA ASP A 61 6.01 -21.42 0.75
C ASP A 61 4.79 -22.00 -0.02
N GLY A 62 4.80 -21.91 -1.36
CA GLY A 62 3.69 -22.41 -2.20
C GLY A 62 2.41 -21.58 -2.08
N ARG A 63 2.49 -20.40 -1.48
CA ARG A 63 1.38 -19.49 -1.19
C ARG A 63 1.18 -18.43 -2.27
N THR A 64 1.60 -18.71 -3.50
CA THR A 64 1.32 -17.85 -4.65
C THR A 64 0.36 -18.53 -5.62
N LEU A 65 -0.49 -17.73 -6.28
CA LEU A 65 -1.44 -18.24 -7.25
C LEU A 65 -1.42 -17.38 -8.52
N SER A 66 -1.02 -17.98 -9.63
CA SER A 66 -1.01 -17.28 -10.91
C SER A 66 -2.42 -16.98 -11.40
N ARG A 67 -2.57 -15.86 -12.12
CA ARG A 67 -3.87 -15.44 -12.72
C ARG A 67 -4.52 -16.54 -13.55
N HIS A 68 -3.73 -17.30 -14.29
CA HIS A 68 -4.22 -18.37 -15.16
C HIS A 68 -4.80 -19.53 -14.34
N LYS A 69 -4.13 -19.93 -13.26
CA LYS A 69 -4.60 -20.99 -12.37
C LYS A 69 -5.84 -20.56 -11.60
N LEU A 70 -5.87 -19.31 -11.11
CA LEU A 70 -7.05 -18.71 -10.50
C LEU A 70 -8.25 -18.68 -11.47
N ARG A 71 -8.05 -18.20 -12.70
CA ARG A 71 -9.11 -18.19 -13.71
C ARG A 71 -9.71 -19.58 -13.95
N ARG A 72 -8.86 -20.60 -14.08
CA ARG A 72 -9.33 -22.00 -14.24
C ARG A 72 -10.19 -22.47 -13.07
N ARG A 73 -9.85 -22.07 -11.84
CA ARG A 73 -10.61 -22.40 -10.62
C ARG A 73 -11.98 -21.72 -10.63
N LEU A 74 -12.02 -20.43 -10.92
CA LEU A 74 -13.26 -19.66 -11.02
C LEU A 74 -14.16 -20.18 -12.16
N ASP A 75 -13.58 -20.48 -13.33
CA ASP A 75 -14.30 -21.06 -14.46
C ASP A 75 -14.86 -22.47 -14.14
N ALA A 76 -14.24 -23.19 -13.19
CA ALA A 76 -14.72 -24.46 -12.67
C ALA A 76 -15.78 -24.33 -11.56
N GLY A 77 -16.16 -23.09 -11.20
CA GLY A 77 -17.18 -22.80 -10.19
C GLY A 77 -16.66 -22.69 -8.75
N GLU A 78 -15.34 -22.57 -8.55
CA GLU A 78 -14.79 -22.24 -7.22
C GLU A 78 -15.23 -20.83 -6.83
N ASN A 79 -15.93 -20.70 -5.70
CA ASN A 79 -16.27 -19.42 -5.10
C ASN A 79 -15.17 -18.99 -4.12
N GLY A 80 -15.20 -17.72 -3.71
CA GLY A 80 -14.27 -17.20 -2.73
C GLY A 80 -14.27 -15.68 -2.66
N THR A 81 -13.21 -15.17 -2.05
CA THR A 81 -13.04 -13.74 -1.78
C THR A 81 -11.68 -13.26 -2.28
N LEU A 82 -11.69 -12.11 -2.96
CA LEU A 82 -10.51 -11.32 -3.27
C LEU A 82 -10.27 -10.31 -2.13
N ILE A 83 -9.08 -10.36 -1.54
CA ILE A 83 -8.64 -9.40 -0.52
C ILE A 83 -7.65 -8.44 -1.16
N ILE A 84 -7.97 -7.15 -1.13
CA ILE A 84 -7.07 -6.06 -1.52
C ILE A 84 -6.49 -5.49 -0.23
N GLU A 85 -5.23 -5.82 0.00
CA GLU A 85 -4.51 -5.38 1.19
C GLU A 85 -3.69 -4.13 0.85
N SER A 86 -3.75 -3.12 1.71
CA SER A 86 -2.89 -1.93 1.67
C SER A 86 -1.86 -2.02 2.81
N PRO A 87 -0.70 -2.70 2.60
CA PRO A 87 0.31 -2.93 3.62
C PRO A 87 1.03 -1.66 4.10
N THR A 88 0.90 -0.53 3.40
CA THR A 88 1.47 0.75 3.82
C THR A 88 0.46 1.89 3.64
N MET A 89 0.51 2.85 4.56
CA MET A 89 -0.24 4.12 4.49
C MET A 89 0.39 5.02 3.43
N GLY A 90 0.16 4.73 2.14
CA GLY A 90 0.69 5.58 1.06
C GLY A 90 0.79 4.92 -0.31
N TRP A 91 0.81 5.79 -1.33
CA TRP A 91 1.12 5.59 -2.75
C TRP A 91 1.13 4.14 -3.28
N GLY A 92 -0.05 3.53 -3.36
CA GLY A 92 -0.41 2.57 -4.42
C GLY A 92 0.20 1.17 -4.32
N PHE A 93 0.87 0.85 -3.22
CA PHE A 93 1.39 -0.49 -2.98
C PHE A 93 0.31 -1.32 -2.30
N THR A 94 -0.49 -1.96 -3.13
CA THR A 94 -1.53 -2.89 -2.72
C THR A 94 -1.13 -4.31 -3.10
N HIS A 95 -1.39 -5.25 -2.22
CA HIS A 95 -1.32 -6.68 -2.50
C HIS A 95 -2.70 -7.19 -2.84
N ALA A 96 -2.76 -8.16 -3.75
CA ALA A 96 -3.99 -8.87 -4.06
C ALA A 96 -3.85 -10.32 -3.61
N TRP A 97 -4.83 -10.78 -2.84
CA TRP A 97 -4.88 -12.11 -2.27
C TRP A 97 -6.17 -12.82 -2.64
N TRP A 98 -6.09 -14.12 -2.87
CA TRP A 98 -7.24 -14.98 -3.12
C TRP A 98 -7.42 -15.99 -2.01
N THR A 99 -8.65 -16.18 -1.57
CA THR A 99 -9.04 -17.30 -0.71
C THR A 99 -10.35 -17.91 -1.22
N PRO A 100 -10.53 -19.24 -1.16
CA PRO A 100 -11.81 -19.88 -1.47
C PRO A 100 -12.89 -19.59 -0.41
N ASP A 101 -12.49 -19.02 0.73
CA ASP A 101 -13.39 -18.74 1.83
C ASP A 101 -14.26 -17.50 1.57
N ASP A 102 -15.47 -17.51 2.13
CA ASP A 102 -16.30 -16.31 2.27
C ASP A 102 -15.87 -15.54 3.52
N VAL A 103 -14.91 -14.63 3.33
CA VAL A 103 -14.28 -13.90 4.45
C VAL A 103 -15.29 -13.06 5.21
N LYS A 104 -16.28 -12.47 4.53
CA LYS A 104 -17.30 -11.64 5.19
C LYS A 104 -18.14 -12.46 6.16
N THR A 105 -18.53 -13.67 5.75
CA THR A 105 -19.37 -14.56 6.57
C THR A 105 -18.58 -15.23 7.70
N LEU A 106 -17.28 -15.49 7.50
CA LEU A 106 -16.42 -16.11 8.52
C LEU A 106 -15.83 -15.14 9.54
N SER A 107 -15.90 -13.84 9.29
CA SER A 107 -15.32 -12.85 10.19
C SER A 107 -16.07 -12.80 11.52
N PRO A 108 -15.37 -12.87 12.67
CA PRO A 108 -15.96 -12.59 13.97
C PRO A 108 -16.20 -11.09 14.18
N VAL A 109 -15.63 -10.24 13.31
CA VAL A 109 -15.74 -8.78 13.35
C VAL A 109 -16.62 -8.31 12.19
N GLU A 110 -17.69 -7.60 12.49
CA GLU A 110 -18.53 -6.99 11.46
C GLU A 110 -17.81 -5.76 10.88
N LYS A 111 -17.45 -5.81 9.59
CA LYS A 111 -16.91 -4.64 8.90
C LYS A 111 -18.05 -3.65 8.66
N GLN A 112 -17.95 -2.45 9.22
CA GLN A 112 -18.88 -1.37 8.93
C GLN A 112 -18.75 -0.93 7.46
N GLY A 113 -19.70 -0.12 6.98
CA GLY A 113 -19.63 0.43 5.62
C GLY A 113 -18.31 1.17 5.37
N ASP A 114 -17.85 1.20 4.11
CA ASP A 114 -16.49 1.63 3.79
C ASP A 114 -16.15 3.03 4.32
N ASP A 115 -17.07 4.00 4.27
CA ASP A 115 -16.84 5.36 4.81
C ASP A 115 -16.54 5.33 6.31
N VAL A 116 -17.35 4.61 7.09
CA VAL A 116 -17.20 4.52 8.55
C VAL A 116 -15.98 3.69 8.94
N TYR A 117 -15.70 2.62 8.18
CA TYR A 117 -14.50 1.82 8.36
C TYR A 117 -13.24 2.66 8.18
N TRP A 118 -13.16 3.50 7.13
CA TRP A 118 -11.98 4.32 6.89
C TRP A 118 -11.80 5.43 7.94
N GLU A 119 -12.88 6.01 8.45
CA GLU A 119 -12.80 6.93 9.60
C GLU A 119 -12.23 6.22 10.84
N GLN A 120 -12.73 5.03 11.18
CA GLN A 120 -12.23 4.25 12.32
C GLN A 120 -10.77 3.83 12.16
N VAL A 121 -10.35 3.46 10.95
CA VAL A 121 -8.95 3.15 10.67
C VAL A 121 -8.08 4.38 10.92
N LEU A 122 -8.49 5.57 10.44
CA LEU A 122 -7.73 6.80 10.65
C LEU A 122 -7.62 7.15 12.14
N ASP A 123 -8.71 7.05 12.91
CA ASP A 123 -8.70 7.32 14.36
C ASP A 123 -7.75 6.36 15.10
N LEU A 124 -7.84 5.06 14.81
CA LEU A 124 -7.00 4.04 15.45
C LEU A 124 -5.52 4.16 15.07
N MET A 125 -5.23 4.67 13.86
CA MET A 125 -3.86 4.96 13.46
C MET A 125 -3.21 6.06 14.31
N GLU A 126 -3.97 7.09 14.69
CA GLU A 126 -3.43 8.14 15.58
C GLU A 126 -3.02 7.56 16.94
N GLU A 127 -3.66 6.46 17.35
CA GLU A 127 -3.37 5.71 18.56
C GLU A 127 -2.38 4.54 18.35
N ASP A 128 -1.84 4.36 17.14
CA ASP A 128 -0.96 3.24 16.75
C ASP A 128 -1.57 1.85 17.00
N GLN A 129 -2.89 1.74 16.82
CA GLN A 129 -3.66 0.51 17.00
C GLN A 129 -4.23 0.01 15.66
N PRO A 130 -4.21 -1.31 15.40
CA PRO A 130 -4.83 -1.86 14.23
C PRO A 130 -6.35 -1.91 14.43
N HIS A 131 -7.08 -1.71 13.35
CA HIS A 131 -8.51 -1.99 13.36
C HIS A 131 -8.76 -3.50 13.56
N PRO A 132 -9.70 -3.94 14.42
CA PRO A 132 -9.90 -5.37 14.73
C PRO A 132 -10.18 -6.25 13.50
N TRP A 133 -10.90 -5.72 12.50
CA TRP A 133 -11.08 -6.38 11.20
C TRP A 133 -9.76 -6.65 10.49
N ASP A 134 -8.85 -5.68 10.49
CA ASP A 134 -7.57 -5.78 9.80
C ASP A 134 -6.59 -6.68 10.54
N GLU A 135 -6.60 -6.62 11.87
CA GLU A 135 -5.83 -7.54 12.71
C GLU A 135 -6.25 -9.00 12.49
N TRP A 136 -7.56 -9.26 12.46
CA TRP A 136 -8.09 -10.59 12.16
C TRP A 136 -7.76 -11.04 10.73
N CYS A 137 -7.96 -10.17 9.74
CA CYS A 137 -7.65 -10.47 8.34
C CYS A 137 -6.16 -10.77 8.15
N TRP A 138 -5.29 -9.99 8.82
CA TRP A 138 -3.85 -10.22 8.88
C TRP A 138 -3.52 -11.60 9.41
N LYS A 139 -3.97 -11.93 10.63
CA LYS A 139 -3.64 -13.21 11.27
C LYS A 139 -4.14 -14.42 10.48
N GLU A 140 -5.39 -14.38 10.01
CA GLU A 140 -6.03 -15.55 9.40
C GLU A 140 -5.68 -15.74 7.92
N TYR A 141 -5.49 -14.66 7.15
CA TYR A 141 -5.44 -14.75 5.68
C TYR A 141 -4.12 -14.27 5.11
N VAL A 142 -3.70 -13.04 5.42
CA VAL A 142 -2.65 -12.36 4.65
C VAL A 142 -1.27 -12.37 5.31
N SER A 143 -1.18 -12.75 6.60
CA SER A 143 0.09 -12.91 7.32
C SER A 143 1.02 -13.84 6.52
N PRO A 144 2.30 -13.48 6.32
CA PRO A 144 3.25 -14.28 5.54
C PRO A 144 3.42 -15.70 6.10
N HIS A 145 3.39 -15.83 7.43
CA HIS A 145 3.79 -17.07 8.10
C HIS A 145 2.60 -17.98 8.43
N GLN A 146 1.45 -17.41 8.78
CA GLN A 146 0.31 -18.17 9.31
C GLN A 146 -0.94 -18.08 8.45
N GLY A 147 -1.03 -17.08 7.58
CA GLY A 147 -2.20 -16.87 6.76
C GLY A 147 -2.46 -18.03 5.79
N LYS A 148 -3.71 -18.15 5.33
CA LYS A 148 -4.12 -19.18 4.36
C LYS A 148 -4.39 -18.67 2.95
N ALA A 149 -4.44 -17.35 2.74
CA ALA A 149 -4.71 -16.80 1.42
C ALA A 149 -3.51 -16.96 0.48
N PHE A 150 -3.79 -17.07 -0.82
CA PHE A 150 -2.80 -17.11 -1.88
C PHE A 150 -2.50 -15.71 -2.38
N LEU A 151 -1.22 -15.34 -2.41
CA LEU A 151 -0.76 -14.10 -3.02
C LEU A 151 -0.91 -14.20 -4.54
N LEU A 152 -1.70 -13.32 -5.13
CA LEU A 152 -1.86 -13.20 -6.58
C LEU A 152 -0.82 -12.27 -7.17
N LYS A 153 -0.58 -11.15 -6.46
CA LYS A 153 0.27 -10.08 -6.95
C LYS A 153 0.72 -9.17 -5.83
N VAL A 154 2.02 -8.92 -5.81
CA VAL A 154 2.61 -7.75 -5.17
C VAL A 154 2.52 -6.56 -6.13
N TRP A 155 2.23 -5.38 -5.59
CA TRP A 155 2.05 -4.11 -6.30
C TRP A 155 0.80 -4.01 -7.18
N SER A 156 0.10 -2.88 -7.07
CA SER A 156 -1.09 -2.60 -7.89
C SER A 156 -2.15 -3.70 -7.80
N GLY A 157 -2.43 -4.22 -6.60
CA GLY A 157 -3.54 -5.13 -6.33
C GLY A 157 -4.88 -4.66 -6.92
N LYS A 158 -5.13 -3.33 -6.97
CA LYS A 158 -6.29 -2.72 -7.67
C LYS A 158 -6.42 -3.04 -9.17
N LYS A 159 -5.39 -3.61 -9.81
CA LYS A 159 -5.53 -4.17 -11.18
C LYS A 159 -6.32 -5.49 -11.18
N TYR A 160 -6.21 -6.28 -10.11
CA TYR A 160 -6.99 -7.51 -9.93
C TYR A 160 -8.43 -7.20 -9.57
N GLU A 161 -8.68 -6.26 -8.67
CA GLU A 161 -10.03 -5.74 -8.38
C GLU A 161 -10.80 -5.42 -9.67
N ARG A 162 -10.28 -4.50 -10.51
CA ARG A 162 -10.89 -4.16 -11.81
C ARG A 162 -11.02 -5.34 -12.77
N TRP A 163 -10.17 -6.36 -12.66
CA TRP A 163 -10.29 -7.55 -13.48
C TRP A 163 -11.44 -8.45 -13.00
N PHE A 164 -11.55 -8.65 -11.68
CA PHE A 164 -12.63 -9.39 -11.04
C PHE A 164 -13.98 -8.74 -11.27
N GLU A 165 -14.12 -7.43 -11.05
CA GLU A 165 -15.37 -6.68 -11.33
C GLU A 165 -15.89 -6.92 -12.75
N ARG A 166 -14.98 -7.04 -13.72
CA ARG A 166 -15.34 -7.20 -15.14
C ARG A 166 -15.65 -8.64 -15.53
N HIS A 167 -15.00 -9.64 -14.94
CA HIS A 167 -15.05 -11.03 -15.41
C HIS A 167 -15.75 -11.98 -14.44
N PHE A 168 -15.75 -11.64 -13.15
CA PHE A 168 -16.28 -12.45 -12.05
C PHE A 168 -17.02 -11.55 -11.03
N PRO A 169 -18.08 -10.83 -11.46
CA PRO A 169 -18.76 -9.84 -10.60
C PRO A 169 -19.46 -10.46 -9.38
N SER A 170 -19.65 -11.78 -9.35
CA SER A 170 -20.22 -12.51 -8.21
C SER A 170 -19.20 -12.76 -7.09
N VAL A 171 -17.91 -12.57 -7.34
CA VAL A 171 -16.87 -12.76 -6.34
C VAL A 171 -16.83 -11.57 -5.40
N ALA A 172 -16.83 -11.82 -4.09
CA ALA A 172 -16.69 -10.78 -3.10
C ALA A 172 -15.28 -10.17 -3.16
N ILE A 173 -15.22 -8.84 -3.14
CA ILE A 173 -13.98 -8.09 -2.99
C ILE A 173 -14.04 -7.37 -1.64
N ILE A 174 -12.97 -7.47 -0.85
CA ILE A 174 -12.82 -6.75 0.41
C ILE A 174 -11.49 -6.00 0.44
N GLU A 175 -11.51 -4.83 1.08
CA GLU A 175 -10.31 -4.07 1.40
C GLU A 175 -9.91 -4.27 2.87
N SER A 176 -8.60 -4.33 3.12
CA SER A 176 -7.99 -4.38 4.45
C SER A 176 -6.71 -3.55 4.51
N SER A 177 -6.43 -2.94 5.66
CA SER A 177 -5.21 -2.20 5.97
C SER A 177 -4.41 -2.90 7.07
N SER A 178 -3.47 -3.75 6.67
CA SER A 178 -2.67 -4.55 7.60
C SER A 178 -1.41 -3.88 8.12
N ALA A 179 -1.14 -2.63 7.73
CA ALA A 179 0.12 -1.94 8.01
C ALA A 179 0.48 -1.95 9.51
N ILE A 180 -0.47 -1.58 10.37
CA ILE A 180 -0.26 -1.51 11.82
C ILE A 180 -0.18 -2.91 12.43
N ALA A 181 -1.07 -3.83 12.02
CA ALA A 181 -1.08 -5.21 12.52
C ALA A 181 0.26 -5.90 12.23
N ARG A 182 0.84 -5.65 11.05
CA ARG A 182 2.17 -6.13 10.66
C ARG A 182 3.27 -5.52 11.52
N GLN A 183 3.21 -4.22 11.81
CA GLN A 183 4.21 -3.55 12.64
C GLN A 183 4.23 -4.14 14.06
N GLN A 184 3.06 -4.31 14.67
CA GLN A 184 2.94 -4.90 16.00
C GLN A 184 3.45 -6.34 16.07
N GLU A 185 3.20 -7.17 15.03
CA GLU A 185 3.78 -8.52 14.96
C GLU A 185 5.32 -8.47 14.91
N LEU A 186 5.89 -7.53 14.16
CA LEU A 186 7.35 -7.37 14.07
C LEU A 186 7.96 -6.92 15.40
N GLU A 187 7.31 -6.00 16.11
CA GLU A 187 7.74 -5.54 17.43
C GLU A 187 7.70 -6.67 18.46
N ALA A 188 6.61 -7.44 18.52
CA ALA A 188 6.49 -8.61 19.38
C ALA A 188 7.58 -9.69 19.11
N LEU A 189 7.96 -9.87 17.84
CA LEU A 189 9.05 -10.77 17.45
C LEU A 189 10.45 -10.26 17.83
N GLN A 190 10.62 -8.95 18.03
CA GLN A 190 11.88 -8.36 18.50
C GLN A 190 12.02 -8.45 20.01
N GLU A 191 10.94 -8.27 20.77
CA GLU A 191 10.96 -8.38 22.25
C GLU A 191 11.22 -9.81 22.75
N THR A 192 10.93 -10.81 21.92
CA THR A 192 11.09 -12.23 22.27
C THR A 192 12.49 -12.80 21.95
N ARG A 193 13.41 -11.98 21.42
CA ARG A 193 14.79 -12.36 21.06
C ARG A 193 15.83 -11.79 22.02
#